data_AF-A0A7W1PYS7-F1
#
_entry.id   AF-A0A7W1PYS7-F1
#
_cell.length_a   1.000
_cell.length_b   1.000
_cell.length_c   1.000
_cell.angle_alpha   90.00
_cell.angle_beta   90.00
_cell.angle_gamma   90.00
#
_symmetry.space_group_name_H-M   'P 1'
#
loop_
_entity.id
_entity.type
_entity.pdbx_description
1 polymer ?
#
loop_
_entity_poly.entity_id
_entity_poly.type
_entity_poly.pdbx_seq_one_letter_code
_entity_poly.pdbx_strand_id
1 'polypeptide(L)'
;LQLTAANPHHDSAAATVGTGSLFALSDGKGIFGHGGERIWIGAGLGVPQDWAQTSGIDWADSTAARTALLREFADWSPALTDLIRFCDDGIGARPIFALPVGHSWTRTPGVTLVGDAAHLMSPFAGAGANLAMLDGVELAMALLKHGDVEAALTAYETGMFPRAAAAAEGSAMGQSLCFGPHAPRELVEFFTQMPVG
;
A
#
# COMPACT_ATOMS: atom_id res chain seq x y z
N LEU A 1 3.83 3.95 -11.31
CA LEU A 1 4.95 4.28 -12.23
C LEU A 1 5.69 2.96 -12.50
N GLN A 2 6.30 2.77 -13.66
CA GLN A 2 7.04 1.53 -13.94
C GLN A 2 8.22 1.80 -14.87
N LEU A 3 9.27 0.98 -14.79
CA LEU A 3 10.31 0.88 -15.83
C LEU A 3 10.40 -0.57 -16.30
N THR A 4 10.02 -0.79 -17.55
CA THR A 4 10.22 -2.06 -18.25
C THR A 4 11.68 -2.26 -18.65
N ALA A 5 12.07 -3.51 -18.89
CA ALA A 5 13.42 -3.84 -19.38
C ALA A 5 13.75 -3.20 -20.75
N ALA A 6 12.74 -2.77 -21.51
CA ALA A 6 12.93 -2.06 -22.78
C ALA A 6 13.23 -0.56 -22.60
N ASN A 7 13.05 -0.01 -21.40
CA ASN A 7 13.30 1.39 -21.12
C ASN A 7 14.82 1.66 -21.08
N PRO A 8 15.34 2.66 -21.82
CA PRO A 8 16.78 2.93 -21.88
C PRO A 8 17.40 3.37 -20.53
N HIS A 9 16.58 3.73 -19.54
CA HIS A 9 16.99 4.10 -18.19
C HIS A 9 16.81 2.96 -17.18
N HIS A 10 16.41 1.76 -17.61
CA HIS A 10 16.18 0.62 -16.72
C HIS A 10 17.40 0.30 -15.85
N ASP A 11 18.59 0.20 -16.43
CA ASP A 11 19.82 -0.11 -15.69
C ASP A 11 20.13 0.93 -14.59
N SER A 12 19.92 2.22 -14.89
CA SER A 12 20.12 3.30 -13.90
C SER A 12 19.08 3.24 -12.79
N ALA A 13 17.82 2.92 -13.12
CA ALA A 13 16.78 2.72 -12.13
C ALA A 13 17.04 1.48 -11.28
N ALA A 14 17.51 0.39 -11.88
CA ALA A 14 17.88 -0.86 -11.20
C ALA A 14 19.02 -0.62 -10.21
N ALA A 15 20.02 0.17 -10.60
CA ALA A 15 21.12 0.55 -9.70
C ALA A 15 20.64 1.39 -8.49
N THR A 16 19.59 2.18 -8.67
CA THR A 16 19.01 3.02 -7.60
C THR A 16 18.08 2.23 -6.67
N VAL A 17 17.23 1.36 -7.23
CA VAL A 17 16.23 0.59 -6.47
C VAL A 17 16.85 -0.67 -5.85
N GLY A 18 17.86 -1.26 -6.49
CA GLY A 18 18.41 -2.55 -6.13
C GLY A 18 17.48 -3.71 -6.48
N THR A 19 17.72 -4.87 -5.88
CA THR A 19 16.94 -6.11 -6.11
C THR A 19 15.80 -6.33 -5.10
N GLY A 20 15.62 -5.39 -4.16
CA GLY A 20 14.64 -5.47 -3.09
C GLY A 20 13.68 -4.28 -3.11
N SER A 21 13.24 -3.87 -1.93
CA SER A 21 12.38 -2.70 -1.77
C SER A 21 13.19 -1.45 -1.45
N LEU A 22 12.89 -0.36 -2.14
CA LEU A 22 13.40 0.98 -1.88
C LEU A 22 12.33 1.80 -1.16
N PHE A 23 12.72 2.46 -0.08
CA PHE A 23 11.91 3.46 0.62
C PHE A 23 12.74 4.73 0.77
N ALA A 24 12.36 5.80 0.07
CA ALA A 24 12.88 7.14 0.30
C ALA A 24 11.73 8.01 0.80
N LEU A 25 11.86 8.59 1.99
CA LEU A 25 10.75 9.25 2.72
C LEU A 25 11.24 10.57 3.31
N SER A 26 10.44 11.63 3.17
CA SER A 26 10.63 12.92 3.84
C SER A 26 9.35 13.74 3.76
N ASP A 27 9.06 14.56 4.77
CA ASP A 27 8.04 15.61 4.74
C ASP A 27 6.64 15.15 4.30
N GLY A 28 6.22 13.97 4.73
CA GLY A 28 4.93 13.38 4.33
C GLY A 28 4.88 12.97 2.86
N LYS A 29 6.04 12.78 2.21
CA LYS A 29 6.19 12.32 0.83
C LYS A 29 7.09 11.09 0.77
N GLY A 30 6.93 10.28 -0.26
CA GLY A 30 7.70 9.06 -0.43
C GLY A 30 7.92 8.67 -1.89
N ILE A 31 9.10 8.15 -2.21
CA ILE A 31 9.36 7.37 -3.42
C ILE A 31 9.62 5.93 -2.99
N PHE A 32 8.81 5.02 -3.52
CA PHE A 32 8.84 3.59 -3.25
C PHE A 32 9.26 2.84 -4.50
N GLY A 33 10.09 1.83 -4.34
CA GLY A 33 10.54 0.99 -5.45
C GLY A 33 10.51 -0.48 -5.08
N HIS A 34 10.25 -1.34 -6.06
CA HIS A 34 10.52 -2.77 -5.95
C HIS A 34 11.30 -3.24 -7.19
N GLY A 35 12.50 -3.76 -6.94
CA GLY A 35 13.38 -4.30 -7.96
C GLY A 35 12.93 -5.66 -8.48
N GLY A 36 13.32 -5.99 -9.70
CA GLY A 36 12.97 -7.23 -10.39
C GLY A 36 13.18 -7.09 -11.89
N GLU A 37 12.71 -8.06 -12.68
CA GLU A 37 12.71 -7.95 -14.15
C GLU A 37 12.00 -6.68 -14.64
N ARG A 38 10.94 -6.29 -13.90
CA ARG A 38 10.27 -5.01 -14.04
C ARG A 38 10.43 -4.24 -12.73
N ILE A 39 10.76 -2.96 -12.85
CA ILE A 39 10.87 -2.07 -11.69
C ILE A 39 9.53 -1.37 -11.50
N TRP A 40 8.92 -1.58 -10.33
CA TRP A 40 7.70 -0.88 -9.93
C TRP A 40 8.04 0.31 -9.06
N ILE A 41 7.53 1.48 -9.41
CA ILE A 41 7.76 2.72 -8.66
C ILE A 41 6.42 3.32 -8.21
N GLY A 42 6.38 3.77 -6.96
CA GLY A 42 5.29 4.54 -6.38
C GLY A 42 5.79 5.92 -5.92
N ALA A 43 4.99 6.95 -6.16
CA ALA A 43 5.16 8.25 -5.51
C ALA A 43 3.98 8.45 -4.56
N GLY A 44 4.26 8.54 -3.26
CA GLY A 44 3.26 8.75 -2.21
C GLY A 44 3.31 10.19 -1.71
N LEU A 45 2.14 10.77 -1.47
CA LEU A 45 1.98 12.14 -0.97
C LEU A 45 0.93 12.14 0.15
N GLY A 46 1.27 12.72 1.30
CA GLY A 46 0.36 13.04 2.39
C GLY A 46 -0.37 14.34 2.08
N VAL A 47 -1.47 14.22 1.34
CA VAL A 47 -2.27 15.35 0.82
C VAL A 47 -3.75 15.17 1.19
N PRO A 48 -4.58 16.23 1.11
CA PRO A 48 -6.03 16.11 1.25
C PRO A 48 -6.62 15.02 0.35
N GLN A 49 -7.67 14.35 0.81
CA GLN A 49 -8.30 13.23 0.11
C GLN A 49 -8.74 13.57 -1.33
N ASP A 50 -9.20 14.80 -1.55
CA ASP A 50 -9.69 15.32 -2.83
C ASP A 50 -8.60 15.99 -3.68
N TRP A 51 -7.33 15.95 -3.25
CA TRP A 51 -6.22 16.64 -3.92
C TRP A 51 -6.04 16.18 -5.37
N ALA A 52 -6.16 14.89 -5.65
CA ALA A 52 -6.02 14.39 -7.02
C ALA A 52 -7.08 15.01 -7.96
N GLN A 53 -8.26 15.32 -7.45
CA GLN A 53 -9.36 15.95 -8.18
C GLN A 53 -9.25 17.48 -8.22
N THR A 54 -8.73 18.10 -7.17
CA THR A 54 -8.69 19.57 -7.01
C THR A 54 -7.36 20.20 -7.43
N SER A 55 -6.30 19.40 -7.61
CA SER A 55 -4.95 19.86 -7.99
C SER A 55 -4.86 20.45 -9.41
N GLY A 56 -5.85 20.21 -10.27
CA GLY A 56 -5.83 20.63 -11.67
C GLY A 56 -4.84 19.85 -12.55
N ILE A 57 -4.31 18.73 -12.04
CA ILE A 57 -3.42 17.83 -12.80
C ILE A 57 -4.26 16.93 -13.70
N ASP A 58 -3.96 16.92 -15.00
CA ASP A 58 -4.51 15.92 -15.91
C ASP A 58 -3.75 14.60 -15.76
N TRP A 59 -4.33 13.68 -14.98
CA TRP A 59 -3.77 12.34 -14.76
C TRP A 59 -3.92 11.39 -15.96
N ALA A 60 -4.67 11.78 -17.01
CA ALA A 60 -4.70 11.03 -18.26
C ALA A 60 -3.49 11.37 -19.16
N ASP A 61 -2.89 12.56 -18.99
CA ASP A 61 -1.65 12.96 -19.64
C ASP A 61 -0.44 12.62 -18.75
N SER A 62 0.32 11.59 -19.16
CA SER A 62 1.51 11.17 -18.43
C SER A 62 2.60 12.26 -18.37
N THR A 63 2.67 13.17 -19.33
CA THR A 63 3.63 14.29 -19.30
C THR A 63 3.23 15.33 -18.26
N ALA A 64 1.94 15.67 -18.19
CA ALA A 64 1.40 16.59 -17.19
C ALA A 64 1.56 16.01 -15.77
N ALA A 65 1.14 14.76 -15.57
CA ALA A 65 1.29 14.05 -14.30
C ALA A 65 2.75 13.95 -13.84
N ARG A 66 3.67 13.60 -14.75
CA ARG A 66 5.12 13.53 -14.46
C ARG A 66 5.68 14.88 -14.06
N THR A 67 5.32 15.94 -14.78
CA THR A 67 5.77 17.30 -14.47
C THR A 67 5.27 17.75 -13.10
N ALA A 68 4.01 17.46 -12.77
CA ALA A 68 3.45 17.78 -11.46
C ALA A 68 4.15 17.02 -10.33
N LEU A 69 4.37 15.71 -10.49
CA LEU A 69 5.12 14.92 -9.51
C LEU A 69 6.55 15.42 -9.33
N LEU A 70 7.27 15.72 -10.41
CA LEU A 70 8.63 16.27 -10.30
C LEU A 70 8.70 17.62 -9.56
N ARG A 71 7.63 18.41 -9.57
CA ARG A 71 7.54 19.63 -8.75
C ARG A 71 7.38 19.31 -7.27
N GLU A 72 6.61 18.28 -6.93
CA GLU A 72 6.44 17.84 -5.53
C GLU A 72 7.73 17.29 -4.92
N PHE A 73 8.65 16.79 -5.74
CA PHE A 73 9.94 16.22 -5.33
C PHE A 73 11.14 17.07 -5.79
N ALA A 74 10.95 18.37 -6.03
CA ALA A 74 11.97 19.23 -6.65
C ALA A 74 13.26 19.38 -5.84
N ASP A 75 13.19 19.18 -4.52
CA ASP A 75 14.27 19.23 -3.55
C ASP A 75 14.93 17.86 -3.28
N TRP A 76 14.44 16.79 -3.92
CA TRP A 76 14.99 15.44 -3.76
C TRP A 76 16.17 15.18 -4.70
N SER A 77 16.96 14.15 -4.38
CA SER A 77 18.15 13.83 -5.16
C SER A 77 17.81 13.49 -6.62
N PRO A 78 18.71 13.81 -7.59
CA PRO A 78 18.52 13.45 -8.98
C PRO A 78 18.25 11.96 -9.19
N ALA A 79 18.99 11.09 -8.49
CA ALA A 79 18.80 9.63 -8.59
C ALA A 79 17.37 9.18 -8.26
N LEU A 80 16.71 9.80 -7.28
CA LEU A 80 15.32 9.49 -6.91
C LEU A 80 14.32 10.12 -7.88
N THR A 81 14.52 11.39 -8.24
CA THR A 81 13.62 12.09 -9.17
C THR A 81 13.71 11.53 -10.60
N ASP A 82 14.84 10.94 -10.97
CA ASP A 82 15.02 10.27 -12.26
C ASP A 82 14.16 9.01 -12.39
N LEU A 83 13.81 8.34 -11.28
CA LEU A 83 12.82 7.26 -11.28
C LEU A 83 11.44 7.75 -11.74
N ILE A 84 11.07 8.99 -11.42
CA ILE A 84 9.84 9.62 -11.90
C ILE A 84 10.04 10.16 -13.32
N ARG A 85 11.17 10.81 -13.59
CA ARG A 85 11.49 11.45 -14.87
C ARG A 85 11.51 10.46 -16.03
N PHE A 86 12.05 9.27 -15.81
CA PHE A 86 12.28 8.29 -16.86
C PHE A 86 11.35 7.07 -16.80
N CYS A 87 10.35 7.06 -15.90
CA CYS A 87 9.37 5.98 -15.91
C CYS A 87 8.56 5.93 -17.21
N ASP A 88 8.12 4.74 -17.60
CA ASP A 88 7.17 4.54 -18.70
C ASP A 88 5.86 5.30 -18.42
N ASP A 89 5.11 5.60 -19.48
CA ASP A 89 3.78 6.23 -19.36
C ASP A 89 2.77 5.32 -18.65
N GLY A 90 1.61 5.91 -18.30
CA GLY A 90 0.60 5.28 -17.45
C GLY A 90 0.71 5.72 -16.00
N ILE A 91 0.96 7.01 -15.78
CA ILE A 91 1.01 7.62 -14.45
C ILE A 91 -0.41 7.95 -13.99
N GLY A 92 -0.88 7.27 -12.95
CA GLY A 92 -2.21 7.52 -12.37
C GLY A 92 -2.16 7.81 -10.88
N ALA A 93 -2.96 8.77 -10.43
CA ALA A 93 -3.21 8.99 -9.01
C ALA A 93 -4.19 7.95 -8.46
N ARG A 94 -3.87 7.41 -7.29
CA ARG A 94 -4.70 6.43 -6.58
C ARG A 94 -4.79 6.82 -5.12
N PRO A 95 -5.95 7.33 -4.64
CA PRO A 95 -6.16 7.52 -3.22
C PRO A 95 -6.06 6.19 -2.48
N ILE A 96 -5.44 6.21 -1.31
CA ILE A 96 -5.37 5.05 -0.41
C ILE A 96 -6.47 5.20 0.64
N PHE A 97 -7.36 4.21 0.69
CA PHE A 97 -8.45 4.15 1.66
C PHE A 97 -8.20 3.04 2.67
N ALA A 98 -8.76 3.20 3.86
CA ALA A 98 -8.78 2.20 4.91
C ALA A 98 -10.10 2.31 5.69
N LEU A 99 -10.61 1.18 6.18
CA LEU A 99 -11.67 1.16 7.18
C LEU A 99 -11.09 1.53 8.55
N PRO A 100 -11.92 2.00 9.50
CA PRO A 100 -11.49 2.22 10.88
C PRO A 100 -10.90 0.95 11.49
N VAL A 101 -9.86 1.10 12.31
CA VAL A 101 -9.34 -0.02 13.11
C VAL A 101 -10.45 -0.58 14.01
N GLY A 102 -10.58 -1.91 14.04
CA GLY A 102 -11.65 -2.58 14.78
C GLY A 102 -13.03 -2.50 14.11
N HIS A 103 -13.09 -2.15 12.81
CA HIS A 103 -14.33 -2.16 12.06
C HIS A 103 -15.05 -3.51 12.16
N SER A 104 -16.35 -3.44 12.44
CA SER A 104 -17.25 -4.58 12.50
C SER A 104 -18.66 -4.13 12.12
N TRP A 105 -19.55 -5.09 11.89
CA TRP A 105 -20.91 -4.83 11.44
C TRP A 105 -21.92 -5.69 12.20
N THR A 106 -23.18 -5.25 12.17
CA THR A 106 -24.30 -6.14 12.52
C THR A 106 -24.62 -6.99 11.29
N ARG A 107 -24.53 -8.32 11.43
CA ARG A 107 -24.68 -9.25 10.30
C ARG A 107 -26.10 -9.22 9.74
N THR A 108 -26.20 -9.21 8.41
CA THR A 108 -27.44 -9.56 7.70
C THR A 108 -27.51 -11.08 7.55
N PRO A 109 -28.63 -11.75 7.91
CA PRO A 109 -28.72 -13.20 7.84
C PRO A 109 -28.29 -13.78 6.49
N GLY A 110 -27.47 -14.83 6.52
CA GLY A 110 -26.91 -15.51 5.36
C GLY A 110 -25.80 -14.77 4.62
N VAL A 111 -25.35 -13.62 5.11
CA VAL A 111 -24.36 -12.76 4.44
C VAL A 111 -23.19 -12.46 5.36
N THR A 112 -21.97 -12.58 4.84
CA THR A 112 -20.73 -12.12 5.47
C THR A 112 -19.84 -11.42 4.44
N LEU A 113 -18.82 -10.71 4.91
CA LEU A 113 -17.80 -10.07 4.09
C LEU A 113 -16.46 -10.79 4.24
N VAL A 114 -15.61 -10.69 3.22
CA VAL A 114 -14.23 -11.22 3.19
C VAL A 114 -13.30 -10.21 2.50
N GLY A 115 -12.01 -10.28 2.78
CA GLY A 115 -10.98 -9.44 2.15
C GLY A 115 -11.24 -7.94 2.36
N ASP A 116 -10.93 -7.13 1.35
CA ASP A 116 -11.08 -5.67 1.42
C ASP A 116 -12.52 -5.22 1.73
N ALA A 117 -13.54 -6.03 1.39
CA ALA A 117 -14.91 -5.71 1.77
C ALA A 117 -15.12 -5.75 3.29
N ALA A 118 -14.38 -6.60 4.01
CA ALA A 118 -14.44 -6.75 5.46
C ALA A 118 -13.46 -5.80 6.19
N HIS A 119 -12.24 -5.67 5.67
CA HIS A 119 -11.14 -5.07 6.42
C HIS A 119 -10.11 -4.35 5.54
N LEU A 120 -10.57 -3.60 4.53
CA LEU A 120 -9.71 -2.73 3.74
C LEU A 120 -8.77 -1.91 4.64
N MET A 121 -7.47 -2.04 4.38
CA MET A 121 -6.40 -1.41 5.15
C MET A 121 -5.35 -0.81 4.21
N SER A 122 -4.53 0.11 4.73
CA SER A 122 -3.46 0.71 3.92
C SER A 122 -2.41 -0.35 3.54
N PRO A 123 -1.74 -0.21 2.38
CA PRO A 123 -0.82 -1.24 1.89
C PRO A 123 0.52 -1.28 2.63
N PHE A 124 0.76 -0.38 3.59
CA PHE A 124 2.08 -0.15 4.19
C PHE A 124 2.53 -1.22 5.20
N ALA A 125 1.69 -2.24 5.48
CA ALA A 125 2.10 -3.47 6.14
C ALA A 125 2.06 -4.72 5.24
N GLY A 126 1.63 -4.60 3.97
CA GLY A 126 1.66 -5.68 2.99
C GLY A 126 0.79 -6.93 3.30
N ALA A 127 -0.16 -6.83 4.24
CA ALA A 127 -0.88 -8.00 4.75
C ALA A 127 -2.22 -8.30 4.04
N GLY A 128 -2.83 -7.32 3.37
CA GLY A 128 -4.24 -7.40 2.92
C GLY A 128 -4.58 -8.62 2.06
N ALA A 129 -3.78 -8.90 1.02
CA ALA A 129 -4.04 -10.03 0.12
C ALA A 129 -3.96 -11.40 0.82
N ASN A 130 -2.97 -11.58 1.69
CA ASN A 130 -2.81 -12.82 2.46
C ASN A 130 -3.99 -13.02 3.43
N LEU A 131 -4.50 -11.94 4.03
CA LEU A 131 -5.67 -11.99 4.91
C LEU A 131 -6.95 -12.32 4.15
N ALA A 132 -7.14 -11.74 2.97
CA ALA A 132 -8.28 -12.06 2.11
C ALA A 132 -8.28 -13.55 1.69
N MET A 133 -7.11 -14.11 1.39
CA MET A 133 -6.99 -15.55 1.10
C MET A 133 -7.29 -16.40 2.34
N LEU A 134 -6.78 -16.01 3.50
CA LEU A 134 -7.05 -16.70 4.76
C LEU A 134 -8.54 -16.66 5.11
N ASP A 135 -9.22 -15.53 4.88
CA ASP A 135 -10.67 -15.42 5.08
C ASP A 135 -11.43 -16.46 4.27
N GLY A 136 -11.09 -16.61 2.99
CA GLY A 136 -11.75 -17.58 2.11
C GLY A 136 -11.60 -19.02 2.63
N VAL A 137 -10.41 -19.37 3.13
CA VAL A 137 -10.15 -20.69 3.72
C VAL A 137 -10.92 -20.87 5.03
N GLU A 138 -10.85 -19.92 5.94
CA GLU A 138 -11.51 -20.00 7.25
C GLU A 138 -13.04 -20.05 7.11
N LEU A 139 -13.60 -19.26 6.19
CA LEU A 139 -15.04 -19.28 5.89
C LEU A 139 -15.45 -20.63 5.30
N ALA A 140 -14.72 -21.15 4.32
CA ALA A 140 -15.00 -22.45 3.72
C ALA A 140 -14.95 -23.58 4.77
N MET A 141 -13.95 -23.55 5.65
CA MET A 141 -13.82 -24.53 6.73
C MET A 141 -14.96 -24.43 7.76
N ALA A 142 -15.40 -23.22 8.10
CA ALA A 142 -16.54 -23.02 8.98
C ALA A 142 -17.84 -23.57 8.34
N LEU A 143 -18.07 -23.31 7.06
CA LEU A 143 -19.24 -23.82 6.33
C LEU A 143 -19.26 -25.35 6.25
N LEU A 144 -18.11 -26.00 6.07
CA LEU A 144 -18.02 -27.46 6.04
C LEU A 144 -18.23 -28.11 7.41
N LYS A 145 -17.81 -27.41 8.48
CA LYS A 145 -17.86 -27.94 9.85
C LYS A 145 -19.25 -27.82 10.48
N HIS A 146 -20.01 -26.78 10.13
CA HIS A 146 -21.29 -26.48 10.76
C HIS A 146 -22.45 -26.83 9.82
N GLY A 147 -23.48 -27.50 10.34
CA GLY A 147 -24.70 -27.82 9.58
C GLY A 147 -25.70 -26.66 9.47
N ASP A 148 -25.41 -25.54 10.13
CA ASP A 148 -26.19 -24.31 10.11
C ASP A 148 -25.32 -23.15 9.64
N VAL A 149 -25.83 -22.36 8.70
CA VAL A 149 -25.09 -21.25 8.08
C VAL A 149 -24.80 -20.16 9.10
N GLU A 150 -25.75 -19.82 9.97
CA GLU A 150 -25.52 -18.75 10.96
C GLU A 150 -24.47 -19.15 11.99
N ALA A 151 -24.45 -20.41 12.43
CA ALA A 151 -23.39 -20.95 13.26
C ALA A 151 -22.03 -20.89 12.55
N ALA A 152 -21.96 -21.23 11.26
CA ALA A 152 -20.73 -21.14 10.47
C ALA A 152 -20.21 -19.70 10.35
N LEU A 153 -21.08 -18.77 9.97
CA LEU A 153 -20.72 -17.35 9.82
C LEU A 153 -20.28 -16.73 11.15
N THR A 154 -20.94 -17.11 12.26
CA THR A 154 -20.54 -16.69 13.60
C THR A 154 -19.16 -17.20 13.98
N ALA A 155 -18.87 -18.47 13.71
CA ALA A 155 -17.54 -19.03 13.98
C ALA A 155 -16.45 -18.33 13.15
N TYR A 156 -16.70 -18.07 11.87
CA TYR A 156 -15.80 -17.35 10.98
C TYR A 156 -15.53 -15.91 11.47
N GLU A 157 -16.58 -15.11 11.66
CA GLU A 157 -16.44 -13.70 12.03
C GLU A 157 -15.77 -13.54 13.42
N THR A 158 -16.02 -14.45 14.36
CA THR A 158 -15.39 -14.44 15.70
C THR A 158 -13.86 -14.54 15.61
N GLY A 159 -13.33 -15.31 14.66
CA GLY A 159 -11.89 -15.41 14.40
C GLY A 159 -11.36 -14.26 13.55
N MET A 160 -12.12 -13.85 12.52
CA MET A 160 -11.69 -12.86 11.55
C MET A 160 -11.56 -11.46 12.15
N PHE A 161 -12.53 -10.98 12.95
CA PHE A 161 -12.51 -9.61 13.49
C PHE A 161 -11.25 -9.24 14.29
N PRO A 162 -10.82 -10.00 15.31
CA PRO A 162 -9.60 -9.65 16.05
C PRO A 162 -8.34 -9.71 15.18
N ARG A 163 -8.27 -10.67 14.24
CA ARG A 163 -7.16 -10.76 13.28
C ARG A 163 -7.12 -9.54 12.35
N ALA A 164 -8.27 -9.13 11.82
CA ALA A 164 -8.41 -7.96 10.98
C ALA A 164 -8.04 -6.67 11.72
N ALA A 165 -8.45 -6.52 12.97
CA ALA A 165 -8.11 -5.37 13.80
C ALA A 165 -6.59 -5.25 14.02
N ALA A 166 -5.91 -6.34 14.40
CA ALA A 166 -4.46 -6.35 14.59
C ALA A 166 -3.70 -6.02 13.29
N ALA A 167 -4.17 -6.52 12.15
CA ALA A 167 -3.57 -6.20 10.86
C ALA A 167 -3.80 -4.73 10.43
N ALA A 168 -5.00 -4.20 10.71
CA ALA A 168 -5.30 -2.79 10.46
C ALA A 168 -4.45 -1.86 11.33
N GLU A 169 -4.21 -2.20 12.60
CA GLU A 169 -3.28 -1.49 13.48
C GLU A 169 -1.86 -1.49 12.92
N GLY A 170 -1.36 -2.65 12.50
CA GLY A 170 -0.04 -2.77 11.88
C GLY A 170 0.08 -1.93 10.60
N SER A 171 -0.98 -1.91 9.77
CA SER A 171 -1.04 -1.11 8.54
C SER A 171 -1.08 0.40 8.83
N ALA A 172 -1.86 0.82 9.82
CA ALA A 172 -1.91 2.22 10.26
C ALA A 172 -0.56 2.68 10.83
N MET A 173 0.13 1.81 11.60
CA MET A 173 1.49 2.06 12.07
C MET A 173 2.47 2.20 10.91
N GLY A 174 2.47 1.26 9.95
CA GLY A 174 3.33 1.31 8.77
C GLY A 174 3.12 2.59 7.93
N GLN A 175 1.87 3.04 7.79
CA GLN A 175 1.55 4.31 7.15
C GLN A 175 2.13 5.50 7.93
N SER A 176 2.02 5.50 9.27
CA SER A 176 2.61 6.54 10.12
C SER A 176 4.13 6.56 10.02
N LEU A 177 4.79 5.41 9.98
CA LEU A 177 6.25 5.33 9.78
C LEU A 177 6.69 5.90 8.43
N CYS A 178 5.84 5.77 7.40
CA CYS A 178 6.15 6.26 6.05
C CYS A 178 5.87 7.74 5.84
N PHE A 179 4.78 8.27 6.43
CA PHE A 179 4.27 9.62 6.13
C PHE A 179 4.12 10.52 7.37
N GLY A 180 4.48 10.02 8.54
CA GLY A 180 4.43 10.78 9.79
C GLY A 180 5.51 11.87 9.85
N PRO A 181 5.40 12.79 10.83
CA PRO A 181 6.30 13.94 10.97
C PRO A 181 7.76 13.56 11.27
N HIS A 182 8.01 12.31 11.61
CA HIS A 182 9.33 11.79 11.97
C HIS A 182 9.93 10.85 10.93
N ALA A 183 9.26 10.65 9.78
CA ALA A 183 9.86 9.95 8.65
C ALA A 183 11.10 10.71 8.14
N PRO A 184 12.20 10.03 7.76
CA PRO A 184 12.37 8.57 7.71
C PRO A 184 12.89 7.94 9.02
N ARG A 185 13.16 8.74 10.07
CA ARG A 185 13.91 8.30 11.25
C ARG A 185 13.29 7.07 11.92
N GLU A 186 11.98 7.08 12.15
CA GLU A 186 11.30 5.97 12.84
C GLU A 186 11.37 4.67 12.04
N LEU A 187 11.33 4.73 10.70
CA LEU A 187 11.48 3.56 9.85
C LEU A 187 12.91 3.01 9.90
N VAL A 188 13.91 3.89 9.93
CA VAL A 188 15.32 3.48 10.10
C VAL A 188 15.51 2.81 11.46
N GLU A 189 14.97 3.40 12.53
CA GLU A 189 15.02 2.83 13.87
C GLU A 189 14.38 1.45 13.92
N PHE A 190 13.20 1.28 13.31
CA PHE A 190 12.52 -0.01 13.19
C PHE A 190 13.44 -1.09 12.59
N PHE A 191 14.10 -0.81 11.47
CA PHE A 191 14.99 -1.79 10.82
C PHE A 191 16.30 -2.03 11.59
N THR A 192 16.86 -1.00 12.24
CA THR A 192 18.11 -1.16 13.01
C THR A 192 17.92 -1.92 14.32
N GLN A 193 16.70 -1.95 14.86
CA GLN A 193 16.35 -2.68 16.08
C GLN A 193 15.86 -4.11 15.82
N MET A 194 15.63 -4.48 14.56
CA MET A 194 15.31 -5.87 14.22
C MET A 194 16.51 -6.79 14.48
N PRO A 195 16.34 -7.89 15.23
CA PRO A 195 17.38 -8.90 15.36
C PRO A 195 17.80 -9.41 13.99
N VAL A 196 19.10 -9.43 13.71
CA VAL A 196 19.62 -10.13 12.53
C VAL A 196 19.43 -11.62 12.79
N GLY A 197 18.46 -12.22 12.11
CA GLY A 197 18.17 -13.66 12.18
C GLY A 197 19.25 -14.52 11.56
#